data_AF-A0A1E3R4F6-F1
#
_entry.id   AF-A0A1E3R4F6-F1
#
_cell.length_a   1.000
_cell.length_b   1.000
_cell.length_c   1.000
_cell.angle_alpha   90.00
_cell.angle_beta   90.00
_cell.angle_gamma   90.00
#
_symmetry.space_group_name_H-M   'P 1'
#
loop_
_entity.id
_entity.type
_entity.pdbx_description
1 polymer ?
#
loop_
_entity_poly.entity_id
_entity_poly.type
_entity_poly.pdbx_seq_one_letter_code
_entity_poly.pdbx_strand_id
1 'polypeptide(L)'
;MASPYGYLHSRVSDWHSSTVQASDGDMIAVADIGSIAPAPGDPSASVHDWLLAQARDRRIEAHAGSVLQRIVFEEGAVVGAVFTTPEGPLAVRARHGVTVTAGGAHVGSASSARLPAGDSALRVCLVSKHASRFGRVELLTSESLGQPVPPTCRPVNRRLHLNLHATHDRSPQWRCGKVHGHTSFGQ
;
A
#
# COMPACT_ATOMS: atom_id res chain seq x y z
N MET A 1 0.45 -4.68 -10.14
CA MET A 1 1.19 -5.16 -8.96
C MET A 1 0.23 -5.92 -8.08
N ALA A 2 0.50 -7.20 -7.78
CA ALA A 2 -0.23 -7.95 -6.76
C ALA A 2 0.48 -7.70 -5.43
N SER A 3 -0.16 -6.98 -4.50
CA SER A 3 0.33 -6.90 -3.11
C SER A 3 -0.23 -8.10 -2.34
N PRO A 4 0.58 -8.80 -1.52
CA PRO A 4 0.08 -9.90 -0.68
C PRO A 4 -0.97 -9.43 0.33
N TYR A 5 -0.97 -8.14 0.65
CA TYR A 5 -1.97 -7.50 1.52
C TYR A 5 -2.92 -6.59 0.73
N GLY A 6 -3.07 -6.82 -0.57
CA GLY A 6 -4.00 -6.09 -1.42
C GLY A 6 -5.43 -6.60 -1.26
N TYR A 7 -6.39 -5.67 -1.29
CA TYR A 7 -7.81 -5.98 -1.24
C TYR A 7 -8.62 -5.14 -2.24
N LEU A 8 -9.77 -5.69 -2.63
CA LEU A 8 -10.84 -4.99 -3.32
C LEU A 8 -12.05 -4.99 -2.38
N HIS A 9 -12.59 -3.81 -2.09
CA HIS A 9 -13.85 -3.67 -1.36
C HIS A 9 -14.97 -3.25 -2.30
N SER A 10 -16.15 -3.85 -2.19
CA SER A 10 -17.26 -3.59 -3.12
C SER A 10 -17.83 -2.18 -3.02
N ARG A 11 -17.63 -1.51 -1.87
CA ARG A 11 -18.05 -0.13 -1.63
C ARG A 11 -16.85 0.81 -1.58
N VAL A 12 -17.08 2.06 -1.94
CA VAL A 12 -16.08 3.15 -1.84
C VAL A 12 -16.34 4.01 -0.61
N SER A 13 -17.63 4.16 -0.28
CA SER A 13 -18.12 4.86 0.90
C SER A 13 -18.25 3.86 2.06
N ASP A 14 -18.27 4.36 3.30
CA ASP A 14 -18.59 3.65 4.55
C ASP A 14 -17.39 3.35 5.48
N TRP A 15 -16.15 3.73 5.13
CA TRP A 15 -14.99 3.60 6.02
C TRP A 15 -14.52 4.97 6.54
N HIS A 16 -14.25 5.06 7.85
CA HIS A 16 -13.64 6.23 8.47
C HIS A 16 -12.17 6.32 8.04
N SER A 17 -11.91 6.95 6.90
CA SER A 17 -10.56 7.25 6.41
C SER A 17 -10.25 8.74 6.48
N SER A 18 -9.00 9.09 6.71
CA SER A 18 -8.47 10.43 6.54
C SER A 18 -7.67 10.53 5.24
N THR A 19 -7.78 11.66 4.54
CA THR A 19 -6.95 11.92 3.36
C THR A 19 -5.60 12.47 3.81
N VAL A 20 -4.51 11.85 3.35
CA VAL A 20 -3.14 12.30 3.62
C VAL A 20 -2.33 12.36 2.33
N GLN A 21 -1.29 13.17 2.31
CA GLN A 21 -0.34 13.23 1.20
C GLN A 21 0.82 12.27 1.47
N ALA A 22 1.05 11.33 0.54
CA ALA A 22 2.19 10.42 0.57
C ALA A 22 3.49 11.16 0.23
N SER A 23 4.65 10.53 0.49
CA SER A 23 5.97 11.14 0.27
C SER A 23 6.28 11.46 -1.19
N ASP A 24 5.60 10.81 -2.13
CA ASP A 24 5.66 11.05 -3.57
C ASP A 24 4.72 12.17 -4.04
N GLY A 25 3.92 12.74 -3.13
CA GLY A 25 2.96 13.80 -3.40
C GLY A 25 1.54 13.32 -3.72
N ASP A 26 1.32 12.00 -3.84
CA ASP A 26 -0.01 11.44 -4.13
C ASP A 26 -0.95 11.59 -2.93
N MET A 27 -2.22 11.90 -3.20
CA MET A 27 -3.27 11.93 -2.18
C MET A 27 -3.84 10.52 -1.98
N ILE A 28 -3.70 10.00 -0.77
CA ILE A 28 -4.16 8.67 -0.37
C ILE A 28 -5.22 8.79 0.73
N ALA A 29 -6.13 7.83 0.77
CA ALA A 29 -7.07 7.64 1.87
C ALA A 29 -6.48 6.58 2.82
N VAL A 30 -6.49 6.88 4.11
CA VAL A 30 -5.86 6.09 5.16
C VAL A 30 -6.86 5.82 6.27
N ALA A 31 -7.13 4.56 6.58
CA ALA A 31 -7.79 4.18 7.83
C ALA A 31 -6.80 3.43 8.73
N ASP A 32 -6.67 3.93 9.95
CA ASP A 32 -5.84 3.34 10.98
C ASP A 32 -6.55 2.14 11.60
N ILE A 33 -5.86 1.00 11.69
CA ILE A 33 -6.39 -0.20 12.32
C ILE A 33 -5.62 -0.60 13.59
N GLY A 34 -4.54 0.11 13.91
CA GLY A 34 -3.73 -0.08 15.13
C GLY A 34 -2.24 0.15 14.90
N SER A 35 -1.42 -0.24 15.88
CA SER A 35 0.04 -0.08 15.84
C SER A 35 0.79 -1.35 16.24
N ILE A 36 2.01 -1.51 15.73
CA ILE A 36 2.90 -2.64 15.99
C ILE A 36 4.34 -2.12 16.05
N ALA A 37 5.18 -2.74 16.89
CA ALA A 37 6.64 -2.67 16.79
C ALA A 37 7.12 -3.98 16.13
N PRO A 38 7.44 -3.98 14.81
CA PRO A 38 7.82 -5.22 14.12
C PRO A 38 9.16 -5.73 14.62
N ALA A 39 9.31 -7.06 14.71
CA ALA A 39 10.59 -7.66 15.03
C ALA A 39 11.63 -7.34 13.94
N PRO A 40 12.90 -7.03 14.32
CA PRO A 40 13.96 -6.83 13.35
C PRO A 40 14.13 -8.07 12.46
N GLY A 41 14.24 -7.87 11.15
CA GLY A 41 14.54 -8.94 10.18
C GLY A 41 13.34 -9.58 9.50
N ASP A 42 12.14 -9.57 10.11
CA ASP A 42 10.91 -10.00 9.43
C ASP A 42 9.67 -9.16 9.76
N PRO A 43 9.57 -7.97 9.15
CA PRO A 43 8.38 -7.11 9.29
C PRO A 43 7.11 -7.75 8.75
N SER A 44 7.21 -8.61 7.72
CA SER A 44 6.03 -9.19 7.07
C SER A 44 5.38 -10.25 7.96
N ALA A 45 6.17 -11.13 8.58
CA ALA A 45 5.66 -12.08 9.56
C ALA A 45 5.09 -11.34 10.78
N SER A 46 5.77 -10.30 11.26
CA SER A 46 5.28 -9.48 12.38
C SER A 46 3.89 -8.88 12.10
N VAL A 47 3.69 -8.32 10.90
CA VAL A 47 2.38 -7.78 10.47
C VAL A 47 1.33 -8.88 10.36
N HIS A 48 1.69 -10.02 9.75
CA HIS A 48 0.78 -11.15 9.61
C HIS A 48 0.29 -11.67 10.96
N ASP A 49 1.21 -11.90 11.89
CA ASP A 49 0.90 -12.41 13.23
C ASP A 49 0.08 -11.39 14.03
N TRP A 50 0.41 -10.11 13.89
CA TRP A 50 -0.38 -9.04 14.48
C TRP A 50 -1.81 -9.00 13.93
N LEU A 51 -2.00 -9.12 12.60
CA LEU A 51 -3.33 -9.17 11.98
C LEU A 51 -4.14 -10.38 12.46
N LEU A 52 -3.51 -11.56 12.59
CA LEU A 52 -4.15 -12.75 13.13
C LEU A 52 -4.55 -12.57 14.60
N ALA A 53 -3.68 -11.98 15.42
CA ALA A 53 -3.99 -11.68 16.80
C ALA A 53 -5.18 -10.70 16.90
N GLN A 54 -5.16 -9.61 16.13
CA GLN A 54 -6.26 -8.64 16.09
C GLN A 54 -7.58 -9.27 15.64
N ALA A 55 -7.56 -10.17 14.66
CA ALA A 55 -8.77 -10.86 14.21
C ALA A 55 -9.35 -11.76 15.33
N ARG A 56 -8.49 -12.47 16.07
CA ARG A 56 -8.89 -13.29 17.23
C ARG A 56 -9.46 -12.44 18.35
N ASP A 57 -8.75 -11.36 18.73
CA ASP A 57 -9.14 -10.47 19.83
C ASP A 57 -10.49 -9.80 19.56
N ARG A 58 -10.74 -9.43 18.29
CA ARG A 58 -12.01 -8.85 17.84
C ARG A 58 -13.09 -9.89 17.52
N ARG A 59 -12.79 -11.18 17.74
CA ARG A 59 -13.69 -12.33 17.50
C ARG A 59 -14.25 -12.34 16.09
N ILE A 60 -13.40 -12.05 15.10
CA ILE A 60 -13.78 -12.17 13.70
C ILE A 60 -13.95 -13.66 13.39
N GLU A 61 -15.15 -14.05 12.97
CA GLU A 61 -15.46 -15.42 12.60
C GLU A 61 -14.69 -15.83 11.35
N ALA A 62 -13.99 -16.97 11.42
CA ALA A 62 -13.22 -17.53 10.32
C ALA A 62 -13.78 -18.91 9.96
N HIS A 63 -14.17 -19.08 8.69
CA HIS A 63 -14.66 -20.35 8.16
C HIS A 63 -13.60 -20.97 7.26
N ALA A 64 -12.86 -21.95 7.79
CA ALA A 64 -11.89 -22.72 7.02
C ALA A 64 -12.61 -23.65 6.03
N GLY A 65 -11.95 -23.95 4.91
CA GLY A 65 -12.50 -24.85 3.88
C GLY A 65 -13.63 -24.24 3.03
N SER A 66 -13.97 -22.97 3.23
CA SER A 66 -14.94 -22.23 2.42
C SER A 66 -14.27 -21.60 1.20
N VAL A 67 -14.76 -21.92 0.00
CA VAL A 67 -14.26 -21.37 -1.26
C VAL A 67 -15.30 -20.42 -1.86
N LEU A 68 -14.90 -19.18 -2.16
CA LEU A 68 -15.78 -18.21 -2.82
C LEU A 68 -16.21 -18.73 -4.20
N GLN A 69 -17.51 -18.93 -4.39
CA GLN A 69 -18.08 -19.39 -5.66
C GLN A 69 -18.53 -18.21 -6.53
N ARG A 70 -19.27 -17.25 -5.94
CA ARG A 70 -19.76 -16.06 -6.65
C ARG A 70 -20.15 -14.93 -5.69
N ILE A 71 -20.13 -13.72 -6.22
CA ILE A 71 -20.68 -12.53 -5.55
C ILE A 71 -22.15 -12.37 -5.98
N VAL A 72 -23.00 -11.98 -5.05
CA VAL A 72 -24.44 -11.74 -5.29
C VAL A 72 -24.70 -10.25 -5.45
N PHE A 73 -25.42 -9.91 -6.52
CA PHE A 73 -25.80 -8.54 -6.85
C PHE A 73 -27.32 -8.40 -6.86
N GLU A 74 -27.79 -7.23 -6.42
CA GLU A 74 -29.18 -6.79 -6.51
C GLU A 74 -29.16 -5.31 -6.88
N GLU A 75 -29.90 -4.91 -7.92
CA GLU A 75 -29.94 -3.52 -8.41
C GLU A 75 -28.55 -2.90 -8.67
N GLY A 76 -27.57 -3.72 -9.09
CA GLY A 76 -26.19 -3.29 -9.33
C GLY A 76 -25.34 -3.11 -8.07
N ALA A 77 -25.90 -3.33 -6.88
CA ALA A 77 -25.20 -3.33 -5.61
C ALA A 77 -24.78 -4.74 -5.18
N VAL A 78 -23.60 -4.88 -4.58
CA VAL A 78 -23.18 -6.14 -3.94
C VAL A 78 -23.95 -6.33 -2.64
N VAL A 79 -24.70 -7.42 -2.52
CA VAL A 79 -25.54 -7.75 -1.35
C VAL A 79 -25.07 -8.99 -0.60
N GLY A 80 -24.11 -9.73 -1.12
CA GLY A 80 -23.59 -10.94 -0.48
C GLY A 80 -22.65 -11.74 -1.34
N ALA A 81 -22.36 -12.96 -0.88
CA ALA A 81 -21.54 -13.93 -1.60
C ALA A 81 -22.04 -15.35 -1.31
N VAL A 82 -21.75 -16.26 -2.24
CA VAL A 82 -22.00 -17.70 -2.08
C VAL A 82 -20.66 -18.42 -2.02
N PHE A 83 -20.52 -19.32 -1.07
CA PHE A 83 -19.34 -20.13 -0.83
C PHE A 83 -19.69 -21.61 -1.00
N THR A 84 -18.74 -22.38 -1.51
CA THR A 84 -18.75 -23.84 -1.37
C THR A 84 -18.14 -24.18 -0.02
N THR A 85 -18.85 -24.92 0.83
CA THR A 85 -18.33 -25.47 2.09
C THR A 85 -18.41 -27.00 2.09
N PRO A 86 -17.76 -27.70 3.03
CA PRO A 86 -17.88 -29.16 3.15
C PRO A 86 -19.32 -29.66 3.35
N GLU A 87 -20.17 -28.83 3.96
CA GLU A 87 -21.60 -29.12 4.23
C GLU A 87 -22.50 -28.77 3.04
N GLY A 88 -21.97 -28.10 2.03
CA GLY A 88 -22.68 -27.67 0.83
C GLY A 88 -22.57 -26.16 0.56
N PRO A 89 -23.37 -25.63 -0.38
CA PRO A 89 -23.35 -24.20 -0.68
C PRO A 89 -23.90 -23.35 0.47
N LEU A 90 -23.16 -22.31 0.87
CA LEU A 90 -23.55 -21.34 1.88
C LEU A 90 -23.70 -19.95 1.27
N ALA A 91 -24.89 -19.36 1.37
CA ALA A 91 -25.13 -17.97 0.98
C ALA A 91 -25.02 -17.04 2.20
N VAL A 92 -24.17 -16.03 2.11
CA VAL A 92 -23.94 -15.04 3.17
C VAL A 92 -24.36 -13.66 2.69
N ARG A 93 -25.28 -13.03 3.44
CA ARG A 93 -25.71 -11.64 3.19
C ARG A 93 -24.69 -10.66 3.77
N ALA A 94 -24.26 -9.68 2.97
CA ALA A 94 -23.29 -8.67 3.35
C ALA A 94 -23.94 -7.29 3.46
N ARG A 95 -24.11 -6.78 4.69
CA ARG A 95 -24.76 -5.48 4.94
C ARG A 95 -23.90 -4.28 4.52
N HIS A 96 -22.59 -4.42 4.63
CA HIS A 96 -21.60 -3.35 4.42
C HIS A 96 -20.67 -3.64 3.22
N GLY A 97 -21.08 -4.55 2.34
CA GLY A 97 -20.27 -4.95 1.18
C GLY A 97 -19.35 -6.14 1.46
N VAL A 98 -18.64 -6.55 0.40
CA VAL A 98 -17.75 -7.70 0.37
C VAL A 98 -16.33 -7.22 0.11
N THR A 99 -15.38 -7.72 0.89
CA THR A 99 -13.95 -7.52 0.66
C THR A 99 -13.34 -8.80 0.09
N VAL A 100 -12.65 -8.69 -1.02
CA VAL A 100 -11.93 -9.78 -1.68
C VAL A 100 -10.45 -9.47 -1.63
N THR A 101 -9.65 -10.42 -1.14
CA THR A 101 -8.19 -10.33 -1.18
C THR A 101 -7.66 -11.23 -2.29
N ALA A 102 -6.51 -10.89 -2.87
CA ALA A 102 -5.77 -11.87 -3.65
C ALA A 102 -5.38 -13.03 -2.70
N GLY A 103 -5.31 -14.26 -3.22
CA GLY A 103 -5.03 -15.47 -2.44
C GLY A 103 -3.86 -15.29 -1.47
N GLY A 104 -3.95 -16.03 -0.35
CA GLY A 104 -3.23 -15.78 0.91
C GLY A 104 -1.83 -15.20 0.76
N ALA A 105 -1.52 -14.21 1.60
CA ALA A 105 -0.20 -13.61 1.69
C ALA A 105 0.86 -14.71 1.66
N HIS A 106 1.51 -14.92 0.52
CA HIS A 106 2.74 -15.66 0.52
C HIS A 106 3.68 -14.81 1.36
N VAL A 107 3.93 -15.26 2.59
CA VAL A 107 5.01 -14.80 3.46
C VAL A 107 6.30 -15.23 2.77
N GLY A 108 6.59 -14.56 1.67
CA GLY A 108 7.53 -14.95 0.65
C GLY A 108 8.03 -13.67 0.01
N SER A 109 9.03 -13.09 0.69
CA SER A 109 9.78 -11.92 0.24
C SER A 109 8.91 -10.70 -0.10
N ALA A 110 8.21 -10.16 0.91
CA ALA A 110 7.99 -8.71 0.89
C ALA A 110 9.38 -8.07 0.72
N SER A 111 9.54 -7.25 -0.31
CA SER A 111 10.75 -6.44 -0.52
C SER A 111 11.21 -5.91 0.84
N SER A 112 12.48 -6.13 1.19
CA SER A 112 13.14 -5.61 2.39
C SER A 112 13.14 -4.08 2.36
N ALA A 113 11.97 -3.48 2.49
CA ALA A 113 11.81 -2.08 2.78
C ALA A 113 12.45 -1.89 4.16
N ARG A 114 13.55 -1.14 4.18
CA ARG A 114 14.22 -0.79 5.42
C ARG A 114 13.19 -0.06 6.29
N LEU A 115 12.78 -0.71 7.38
CA LEU A 115 12.05 -0.02 8.43
C LEU A 115 12.94 1.09 9.00
N PRO A 116 12.35 2.16 9.58
CA PRO A 116 13.11 3.14 10.32
C PRO A 116 14.01 2.44 11.34
N ALA A 117 15.24 2.92 11.51
CA ALA A 117 16.13 2.41 12.55
C ALA A 117 15.62 2.90 13.91
N GLY A 118 14.86 2.06 14.61
CA GLY A 118 14.31 2.39 15.94
C GLY A 118 13.26 1.38 16.38
N ASP A 119 13.00 1.35 17.68
CA ASP A 119 11.94 0.55 18.32
C ASP A 119 10.58 1.27 18.26
N SER A 120 10.41 2.18 17.28
CA SER A 120 9.24 3.05 17.19
C SER A 120 8.03 2.26 16.67
N ALA A 121 6.91 2.40 17.38
CA ALA A 121 5.66 1.78 16.96
C ALA A 121 5.21 2.36 15.61
N LEU A 122 5.01 1.48 14.64
CA LEU A 122 4.49 1.81 13.32
C LEU A 122 2.98 1.67 13.30
N ARG A 123 2.31 2.54 12.54
CA ARG A 123 0.86 2.49 12.34
C ARG A 123 0.56 1.47 11.25
N VAL A 124 -0.33 0.53 11.53
CA VAL A 124 -0.89 -0.36 10.51
C VAL A 124 -2.11 0.31 9.94
N CYS A 125 -2.10 0.53 8.63
CA CYS A 125 -3.17 1.25 7.97
C CYS A 125 -3.65 0.52 6.73
N LEU A 126 -4.95 0.64 6.48
CA LEU A 126 -5.55 0.37 5.18
C LEU A 126 -5.35 1.63 4.32
N VAL A 127 -4.66 1.47 3.20
CA VAL A 127 -4.31 2.55 2.28
C VAL A 127 -4.94 2.31 0.92
N SER A 128 -5.64 3.30 0.40
CA SER A 128 -6.19 3.29 -0.95
C SER A 128 -5.96 4.63 -1.65
N LYS A 129 -6.10 4.64 -2.97
CA LYS A 129 -6.32 5.92 -3.67
C LYS A 129 -7.67 6.49 -3.28
N HIS A 130 -7.80 7.82 -3.32
CA HIS A 130 -9.08 8.48 -3.12
C HIS A 130 -10.12 7.96 -4.14
N ALA A 131 -11.33 7.68 -3.68
CA ALA A 131 -12.42 7.09 -4.47
C ALA A 131 -12.09 5.73 -5.16
N SER A 132 -11.10 4.98 -4.66
CA SER A 132 -10.75 3.65 -5.15
C SER A 132 -11.42 2.54 -4.35
N ARG A 133 -11.83 1.47 -5.03
CA ARG A 133 -12.23 0.18 -4.41
C ARG A 133 -11.05 -0.71 -4.06
N PHE A 134 -9.88 -0.40 -4.60
CA PHE A 134 -8.64 -1.13 -4.35
C PHE A 134 -7.84 -0.45 -3.26
N GLY A 135 -7.35 -1.24 -2.32
CA GLY A 135 -6.42 -0.80 -1.28
C GLY A 135 -5.42 -1.90 -0.92
N ARG A 136 -4.57 -1.58 0.04
CA ARG A 136 -3.62 -2.54 0.64
C ARG A 136 -3.32 -2.17 2.08
N VAL A 137 -2.80 -3.12 2.85
CA VAL A 137 -2.22 -2.83 4.17
C VAL A 137 -0.83 -2.23 3.99
N GLU A 138 -0.55 -1.14 4.70
CA GLU A 138 0.78 -0.54 4.80
C GLU A 138 1.16 -0.24 6.25
N LEU A 139 2.47 -0.16 6.49
CA LEU A 139 3.04 0.38 7.71
C LEU A 139 3.41 1.85 7.47
N LEU A 140 2.80 2.75 8.24
CA LEU A 140 3.05 4.18 8.16
C LEU A 140 3.85 4.65 9.38
N THR A 141 4.79 5.55 9.13
CA THR A 141 5.51 6.31 10.15
C THR A 141 5.45 7.79 9.80
N SER A 142 5.45 8.64 10.83
CA SER A 142 5.64 10.09 10.66
C SER A 142 7.11 10.47 10.60
N GLU A 143 8.02 9.55 10.94
CA GLU A 143 9.46 9.75 10.83
C GLU A 143 9.87 9.69 9.36
N SER A 144 10.61 10.71 8.90
CA SER A 144 11.19 10.66 7.58
C SER A 144 12.21 9.53 7.54
N LEU A 145 11.92 8.48 6.77
CA LEU A 145 12.95 7.56 6.30
C LEU A 145 13.98 8.42 5.58
N GLY A 146 15.14 8.63 6.21
CA GLY A 146 16.13 9.61 5.79
C GLY A 146 16.30 9.63 4.27
N GLN A 147 16.44 10.85 3.71
CA GLN A 147 16.43 11.14 2.27
C GLN A 147 17.00 9.97 1.45
N PRO A 148 16.23 9.40 0.49
CA PRO A 148 16.81 8.52 -0.50
C PRO A 148 18.00 9.25 -1.12
N VAL A 149 19.20 8.67 -1.02
CA VAL A 149 20.38 9.23 -1.69
C VAL A 149 19.98 9.36 -3.15
N PRO A 150 19.93 10.58 -3.71
CA PRO A 150 19.52 10.74 -5.10
C PRO A 150 20.47 9.90 -5.94
N PRO A 151 19.97 9.12 -6.92
CA PRO A 151 20.86 8.40 -7.81
C PRO A 151 21.83 9.42 -8.39
N THR A 152 23.12 9.26 -8.10
CA THR A 152 24.15 10.09 -8.71
C THR A 152 24.08 9.80 -10.20
N CYS A 153 23.43 10.69 -10.94
CA CYS A 153 23.42 10.65 -12.39
C CYS A 153 24.88 10.72 -12.84
N ARG A 154 25.46 9.56 -13.18
CA ARG A 154 26.74 9.55 -13.89
C ARG A 154 26.50 10.32 -15.18
N PRO A 155 27.29 11.36 -15.49
CA PRO A 155 27.18 12.05 -16.76
C PRO A 155 27.50 11.04 -17.86
N VAL A 156 26.46 10.57 -18.56
CA VAL A 156 26.61 9.82 -19.78
C VAL A 156 27.00 10.84 -20.85
N ASN A 157 28.29 10.92 -21.15
CA ASN A 157 28.81 11.67 -22.30
C ASN A 157 28.31 11.01 -23.60
N ARG A 158 27.04 11.20 -23.95
CA ARG A 158 26.54 10.97 -25.31
C ARG A 158 26.50 12.31 -26.02
N ARG A 159 27.48 12.53 -26.90
CA ARG A 159 27.38 13.53 -27.97
C ARG A 159 26.17 13.18 -28.83
N LEU A 160 25.07 13.90 -28.66
CA LEU A 160 23.94 13.85 -29.58
C LEU A 160 24.26 14.76 -30.78
N HIS A 161 24.15 14.20 -31.97
CA HIS A 161 24.28 14.94 -33.22
C HIS A 161 23.24 16.07 -33.26
N LEU A 162 23.70 17.27 -33.62
CA LEU A 162 22.86 18.43 -33.89
C LEU A 162 21.88 18.12 -35.03
N ASN A 163 20.63 18.57 -34.86
CA ASN A 163 19.52 18.63 -35.81
C ASN A 163 18.48 17.50 -35.76
N LEU A 164 17.58 17.57 -34.78
CA LEU A 164 16.19 17.17 -35.01
C LEU A 164 15.27 18.26 -34.45
N HIS A 165 14.60 18.94 -35.38
CA HIS A 165 13.65 19.99 -35.13
C HIS A 165 12.39 19.45 -34.41
N ALA A 166 12.01 20.16 -33.35
CA ALA A 166 10.66 20.41 -32.85
C ALA A 166 9.65 19.26 -32.75
N THR A 167 9.36 18.86 -31.51
CA THR A 167 7.97 18.83 -30.99
C THR A 167 7.99 19.32 -29.54
N HIS A 168 7.18 20.34 -29.27
CA HIS A 168 6.91 20.86 -27.94
C HIS A 168 5.89 19.92 -27.29
N ASP A 169 6.23 19.29 -26.17
CA ASP A 169 5.23 19.05 -25.12
C ASP A 169 5.89 19.04 -23.73
N ARG A 170 5.24 19.78 -22.83
CA ARG A 170 5.72 20.13 -21.49
C ARG A 170 5.96 18.87 -20.63
N SER A 171 7.22 18.55 -20.41
CA SER A 171 7.66 17.72 -19.29
C SER A 171 7.99 18.60 -18.07
N PRO A 172 7.73 18.16 -16.82
CA PRO A 172 8.06 18.93 -15.64
C PRO A 172 9.59 19.09 -15.55
N GLN A 173 10.04 20.34 -15.60
CA GLN A 173 11.44 20.71 -15.46
C GLN A 173 11.90 20.41 -14.03
N TRP A 174 12.51 19.25 -13.81
CA TRP A 174 13.39 19.05 -12.66
C TRP A 174 14.62 19.94 -12.86
N ARG A 175 14.58 21.15 -12.29
CA ARG A 175 15.74 22.03 -12.23
C ARG A 175 16.71 21.46 -11.20
N CYS A 176 17.66 20.67 -11.67
CA CYS A 176 18.84 20.30 -10.90
C CYS A 176 19.65 21.59 -10.67
N GLY A 177 19.46 22.20 -9.50
CA GLY A 177 20.24 23.36 -9.08
C GLY A 177 21.71 22.95 -8.95
N LYS A 178 22.56 23.49 -9.82
CA LYS A 178 24.01 23.32 -9.74
C LYS A 178 24.47 24.08 -8.49
N VAL A 179 24.77 23.37 -7.41
CA VAL A 179 25.36 23.97 -6.21
C VAL A 179 26.82 24.27 -6.55
N HIS A 180 27.10 25.51 -6.95
CA HIS A 180 28.47 26.00 -6.99
C HIS A 180 28.93 26.17 -5.55
N GLY A 181 29.66 25.17 -5.05
CA GLY A 181 30.40 25.30 -3.80
C GLY A 181 31.41 26.43 -3.95
N HIS A 182 31.22 27.52 -3.22
CA HIS A 182 32.27 28.50 -3.02
C HIS A 182 33.27 27.93 -2.02
N THR A 183 34.50 27.69 -2.47
CA THR A 183 35.66 27.52 -1.59
C THR A 183 36.03 28.88 -1.00
N SER A 184 35.79 29.08 0.29
CA SER A 184 36.46 30.14 1.06
C SER A 184 37.86 29.66 1.40
N PHE A 185 38.86 30.10 0.63
CA PHE A 185 40.24 30.10 1.09
C PHE A 185 40.49 31.46 1.75
N GLY A 186 40.86 31.43 3.03
CA GLY A 186 41.36 32.60 3.74
C GLY A 186 42.81 32.88 3.38
N GLN A 187 43.18 34.17 3.37
CA GLN A 187 44.20 34.74 4.24
C GLN A 187 43.98 36.25 4.33
#